data_AF-A0A955CVI0-F1
#
_entry.id   AF-A0A955CVI0-F1
#
_cell.length_a   1.000
_cell.length_b   1.000
_cell.length_c   1.000
_cell.angle_alpha   90.00
_cell.angle_beta   90.00
_cell.angle_gamma   90.00
#
_symmetry.space_group_name_H-M   'P 1'
#
loop_
_entity.id
_entity.type
_entity.pdbx_description
1 polymer ?
#
loop_
_entity_poly.entity_id
_entity_poly.type
_entity_poly.pdbx_seq_one_letter_code
_entity_poly.pdbx_strand_id
1 'polypeptide(L)'
;MGDLINKAANAAGGLTGIIASERKDIVLSAGRLVQAGIEWRFLKQLKGEWEALKQKGKIPREYESDECLEDSLCVMLAYIDKLSVESDILELLRKVFLVSITSNPADVDIAFHHQLLLIASSLCSGEAATLFALYQIGDTYYEGKSSGILGAQQIMEAVARQCELRHADLVLVQIRKLQDKGLVTQFAYADKSGLYPGPQKSGLTGLGVELVEHILKYEKVKQDLD
;
A
#
# COMPACT_ATOMS: atom_id res chain seq x y z
N MET A 1 9.31 -9.56 -17.85
CA MET A 1 9.60 -8.85 -16.58
C MET A 1 11.04 -8.37 -16.43
N GLY A 2 12.06 -9.17 -16.74
CA GLY A 2 13.47 -8.73 -16.61
C GLY A 2 13.76 -7.44 -17.37
N ASP A 3 13.29 -7.32 -18.61
CA ASP A 3 13.47 -6.11 -19.42
C ASP A 3 12.69 -4.90 -18.87
N LEU A 4 11.48 -5.11 -18.34
CA LEU A 4 10.68 -4.07 -17.69
C LEU A 4 11.34 -3.56 -16.41
N ILE A 5 11.88 -4.47 -15.57
CA ILE A 5 12.63 -4.09 -14.36
C ILE A 5 13.88 -3.29 -14.76
N ASN A 6 14.61 -3.71 -15.79
CA ASN A 6 15.81 -3.00 -16.24
C ASN A 6 15.46 -1.60 -16.78
N LYS A 7 14.38 -1.46 -17.57
CA LYS A 7 13.92 -0.16 -18.06
C LYS A 7 13.47 0.75 -16.92
N ALA A 8 12.62 0.24 -16.02
CA ALA A 8 12.13 0.98 -14.88
C ALA A 8 13.26 1.39 -13.92
N ALA A 9 14.24 0.52 -13.69
CA ALA A 9 15.41 0.84 -12.89
C ALA A 9 16.30 1.92 -13.51
N ASN A 10 16.45 1.91 -14.85
CA ASN A 10 17.17 2.95 -15.57
C ASN A 10 16.43 4.29 -15.53
N ALA A 11 15.09 4.27 -15.59
CA ALA A 11 14.25 5.46 -15.47
C ALA A 11 14.22 6.02 -14.04
N ALA A 12 14.23 5.15 -13.02
CA ALA A 12 14.26 5.53 -11.61
C ALA A 12 15.65 5.97 -11.11
N GLY A 13 16.71 5.75 -11.89
CA GLY A 13 18.08 6.24 -11.61
C GLY A 13 18.83 5.53 -10.46
N GLY A 14 18.26 4.49 -9.84
CA GLY A 14 18.71 4.00 -8.52
C GLY A 14 19.64 2.77 -8.47
N LEU A 15 19.65 1.87 -9.46
CA LEU A 15 20.41 0.61 -9.31
C LEU A 15 21.93 0.69 -9.59
N THR A 16 22.50 1.87 -9.85
CA THR A 16 23.92 2.02 -10.24
C THR A 16 24.91 2.28 -9.10
N GLY A 17 24.45 2.41 -7.86
CA GLY A 17 25.28 2.87 -6.73
C GLY A 17 26.27 1.88 -6.08
N ILE A 18 26.42 0.65 -6.59
CA ILE A 18 27.13 -0.42 -5.85
C ILE A 18 28.68 -0.35 -5.94
N ILE A 19 29.30 0.52 -6.74
CA ILE A 19 30.75 0.35 -7.04
C ILE A 19 31.72 1.36 -6.39
N ALA A 20 31.28 2.43 -5.71
CA ALA A 20 32.25 3.43 -5.22
C ALA A 20 31.95 3.98 -3.80
N SER A 21 32.56 3.40 -2.76
CA SER A 21 32.95 4.17 -1.56
C SER A 21 33.85 3.36 -0.61
N GLU A 22 34.91 4.01 -0.13
CA GLU A 22 36.01 3.48 0.69
C GLU A 22 35.73 3.53 2.21
N ARG A 23 35.98 2.40 2.88
CA ARG A 23 36.51 2.14 4.26
C ARG A 23 36.03 2.92 5.50
N LYS A 24 35.24 4.00 5.43
CA LYS A 24 34.50 4.57 6.57
C LYS A 24 33.08 3.96 6.74
N ASP A 25 32.75 3.01 5.86
CA ASP A 25 31.40 2.50 5.61
C ASP A 25 30.97 1.26 6.42
N ILE A 26 31.71 0.81 7.43
CA ILE A 26 31.44 -0.52 8.02
C ILE A 26 30.10 -0.58 8.78
N VAL A 27 29.67 0.49 9.47
CA VAL A 27 28.34 0.53 10.11
C VAL A 27 27.22 0.83 9.10
N LEU A 28 27.50 1.64 8.08
CA LEU A 28 26.62 1.87 6.92
C LEU A 28 26.44 0.59 6.09
N SER A 29 27.41 -0.32 6.09
CA SER A 29 27.37 -1.56 5.31
C SER A 29 26.41 -2.59 5.88
N ALA A 30 26.24 -2.68 7.21
CA ALA A 30 25.30 -3.64 7.79
C ALA A 30 23.84 -3.26 7.48
N GLY A 31 23.49 -1.99 7.63
CA GLY A 31 22.17 -1.47 7.24
C GLY A 31 21.90 -1.65 5.75
N ARG A 32 22.87 -1.32 4.89
CA ARG A 32 22.77 -1.51 3.43
C ARG A 32 22.66 -2.99 3.03
N LEU A 33 23.33 -3.91 3.73
CA LEU A 33 23.22 -5.35 3.47
C LEU A 33 21.84 -5.90 3.87
N VAL A 34 21.31 -5.47 5.02
CA VAL A 34 19.94 -5.83 5.44
C VAL A 34 18.92 -5.29 4.44
N GLN A 35 19.07 -4.02 4.06
CA GLN A 35 18.24 -3.40 3.04
C GLN A 35 18.31 -4.18 1.73
N ALA A 36 19.49 -4.35 1.13
CA ALA A 36 19.68 -5.14 -0.09
C ALA A 36 19.08 -6.56 -0.01
N GLY A 37 19.11 -7.18 1.17
CA GLY A 37 18.44 -8.46 1.42
C GLY A 37 16.91 -8.38 1.32
N ILE A 38 16.29 -7.33 1.87
CA ILE A 38 14.86 -7.03 1.73
C ILE A 38 14.52 -6.77 0.26
N GLU A 39 15.28 -5.93 -0.43
CA GLU A 39 15.06 -5.59 -1.85
C GLU A 39 15.15 -6.84 -2.73
N TRP A 40 16.20 -7.64 -2.56
CA TRP A 40 16.40 -8.87 -3.31
C TRP A 40 15.27 -9.87 -3.08
N ARG A 41 14.86 -10.08 -1.82
CA ARG A 41 13.75 -10.97 -1.47
C ARG A 41 12.45 -10.49 -2.11
N PHE A 42 12.17 -9.19 -2.02
CA PHE A 42 11.01 -8.56 -2.62
C PHE A 42 10.96 -8.76 -4.13
N LEU A 43 12.03 -8.39 -4.85
CA LEU A 43 12.10 -8.51 -6.30
C LEU A 43 12.02 -9.96 -6.76
N LYS A 44 12.66 -10.89 -6.03
CA LYS A 44 12.57 -12.33 -6.31
C LYS A 44 11.14 -12.84 -6.16
N GLN A 45 10.44 -12.43 -5.10
CA GLN A 45 9.05 -12.81 -4.87
C GLN A 45 8.12 -12.23 -5.94
N LEU A 46 8.21 -10.92 -6.19
CA LEU A 46 7.41 -10.23 -7.21
C LEU A 46 7.62 -10.87 -8.59
N LYS A 47 8.88 -11.20 -8.94
CA LYS A 47 9.19 -11.91 -10.18
C LYS A 47 8.57 -13.31 -10.25
N GLY A 48 8.66 -14.07 -9.16
CA GLY A 48 8.07 -15.41 -9.11
C GLY A 48 6.55 -15.37 -9.30
N GLU A 49 5.87 -14.46 -8.61
CA GLU A 49 4.42 -14.29 -8.68
C GLU A 49 3.98 -13.79 -10.06
N TRP A 50 4.72 -12.85 -10.65
CA TRP A 50 4.49 -12.41 -12.02
C TRP A 50 4.57 -13.55 -13.03
N GLU A 51 5.65 -14.33 -13.01
CA GLU A 51 5.83 -15.43 -13.98
C GLU A 51 4.77 -16.52 -13.77
N ALA A 52 4.38 -16.80 -12.53
CA ALA A 52 3.29 -17.74 -12.23
C ALA A 52 1.95 -17.27 -12.82
N LEU A 53 1.58 -16.00 -12.61
CA LEU A 53 0.36 -15.42 -13.15
C LEU A 53 0.39 -15.36 -14.70
N LYS A 54 1.55 -15.05 -15.28
CA LYS A 54 1.76 -15.08 -16.73
C LYS A 54 1.56 -16.49 -17.31
N GLN A 55 2.15 -17.50 -16.68
CA GLN A 55 1.98 -18.91 -17.09
C GLN A 55 0.53 -19.38 -16.99
N LYS A 56 -0.20 -18.90 -15.98
CA LYS A 56 -1.63 -19.16 -15.79
C LYS A 56 -2.54 -18.32 -16.72
N GLY A 57 -1.97 -17.49 -17.59
CA GLY A 57 -2.71 -16.63 -18.53
C GLY A 57 -3.52 -15.52 -17.86
N LYS A 58 -3.19 -15.19 -16.60
CA LYS A 58 -3.88 -14.15 -15.81
C LYS A 58 -3.36 -12.74 -16.11
N ILE A 59 -2.19 -12.63 -16.72
CA ILE A 59 -1.62 -11.36 -17.20
C ILE A 59 -1.85 -11.28 -18.71
N PRO A 60 -2.68 -10.35 -19.20
CA PRO A 60 -2.87 -10.14 -20.64
C PRO A 60 -1.56 -9.74 -21.32
N ARG A 61 -1.38 -10.14 -22.58
CA ARG A 61 -0.12 -9.91 -23.30
C ARG A 61 0.13 -8.42 -23.57
N GLU A 62 -0.94 -7.63 -23.69
CA GLU A 62 -0.87 -6.21 -23.98
C GLU A 62 -0.19 -5.41 -22.85
N TYR A 63 -0.26 -5.91 -21.61
CA TYR A 63 0.37 -5.25 -20.45
C TYR A 63 1.90 -5.20 -20.56
N GLU A 64 2.56 -6.07 -21.33
CA GLU A 64 4.03 -6.06 -21.46
C GLU A 64 4.58 -4.82 -22.17
N SER A 65 3.72 -4.10 -22.90
CA SER A 65 4.04 -2.87 -23.63
C SER A 65 3.35 -1.63 -23.07
N ASP A 66 2.67 -1.74 -21.93
CA ASP A 66 1.91 -0.64 -21.34
C ASP A 66 2.81 0.30 -20.52
N GLU A 67 2.79 1.59 -20.85
CA GLU A 67 3.59 2.63 -20.18
C GLU A 67 3.18 2.82 -18.72
N CYS A 68 1.89 2.75 -18.39
CA CYS A 68 1.42 2.91 -17.01
C CYS A 68 1.84 1.73 -16.12
N LEU A 69 2.03 0.54 -16.70
CA LEU A 69 2.64 -0.59 -15.98
C LEU A 69 4.12 -0.32 -15.67
N GLU A 70 4.86 0.20 -16.64
CA GLU A 70 6.27 0.60 -16.46
C GLU A 70 6.39 1.66 -15.36
N ASP A 71 5.53 2.69 -15.38
CA ASP A 71 5.47 3.72 -14.35
C ASP A 71 5.13 3.13 -12.97
N SER A 72 4.22 2.16 -12.92
CA SER A 72 3.87 1.47 -11.68
C SER A 72 5.05 0.67 -11.11
N LEU A 73 5.84 0.02 -11.98
CA LEU A 73 7.10 -0.61 -11.57
C LEU A 73 8.12 0.41 -11.09
N CYS A 74 8.24 1.55 -11.77
CA CYS A 74 9.11 2.67 -11.36
C CYS A 74 8.75 3.15 -9.95
N VAL A 75 7.46 3.29 -9.61
CA VAL A 75 7.01 3.68 -8.26
C VAL A 75 7.49 2.68 -7.20
N MET A 76 7.39 1.37 -7.47
CA MET A 76 7.88 0.35 -6.53
C MET A 76 9.40 0.37 -6.39
N LEU A 77 10.14 0.49 -7.49
CA LEU A 77 11.61 0.56 -7.48
C LEU A 77 12.09 1.83 -6.77
N ALA A 78 11.48 2.98 -7.04
CA ALA A 78 11.78 4.23 -6.35
C ALA A 78 11.46 4.15 -4.84
N TYR A 79 10.44 3.38 -4.44
CA TYR A 79 10.18 3.12 -3.03
C TYR A 79 11.26 2.25 -2.39
N ILE A 80 11.74 1.23 -3.09
CA ILE A 80 12.83 0.35 -2.66
C ILE A 80 14.14 1.13 -2.47
N ASP A 81 14.41 2.08 -3.37
CA ASP A 81 15.62 2.91 -3.32
C ASP A 81 15.65 3.93 -2.16
N LYS A 82 14.57 4.04 -1.36
CA LYS A 82 14.52 4.94 -0.19
C LYS A 82 15.50 4.47 0.90
N LEU A 83 16.02 5.42 1.69
CA LEU A 83 16.95 5.12 2.80
C LEU A 83 16.35 4.29 3.93
N SER A 84 15.02 4.32 4.12
CA SER A 84 14.32 3.45 5.06
C SER A 84 13.11 2.82 4.40
N VAL A 85 13.21 1.53 4.15
CA VAL A 85 12.14 0.75 3.52
C VAL A 85 11.37 0.01 4.60
N GLU A 86 10.09 0.34 4.73
CA GLU A 86 9.16 -0.37 5.62
C GLU A 86 8.62 -1.62 4.91
N SER A 87 8.83 -2.80 5.50
CA SER A 87 8.44 -4.09 4.90
C SER A 87 6.94 -4.20 4.64
N ASP A 88 6.11 -3.65 5.54
CA ASP A 88 4.66 -3.74 5.42
C ASP A 88 4.16 -2.94 4.24
N ILE A 89 4.80 -1.79 3.96
CA ILE A 89 4.46 -0.95 2.81
C ILE A 89 4.96 -1.58 1.51
N LEU A 90 6.13 -2.22 1.49
CA LEU A 90 6.54 -3.03 0.34
C LEU A 90 5.52 -4.13 0.05
N GLU A 91 5.10 -4.86 1.08
CA GLU A 91 4.08 -5.90 0.91
C GLU A 91 2.78 -5.32 0.36
N LEU A 92 2.35 -4.16 0.87
CA LEU A 92 1.17 -3.44 0.38
C LEU A 92 1.31 -3.05 -1.09
N LEU A 93 2.45 -2.47 -1.50
CA LEU A 93 2.73 -2.11 -2.89
C LEU A 93 2.67 -3.33 -3.82
N ARG A 94 3.26 -4.45 -3.40
CA ARG A 94 3.19 -5.72 -4.15
C ARG A 94 1.75 -6.19 -4.32
N LYS A 95 0.94 -6.14 -3.26
CA LYS A 95 -0.48 -6.54 -3.32
C LYS A 95 -1.27 -5.65 -4.29
N VAL A 96 -1.12 -4.32 -4.17
CA VAL A 96 -1.78 -3.36 -5.08
C VAL A 96 -1.39 -3.64 -6.52
N PHE A 97 -0.09 -3.75 -6.80
CA PHE A 97 0.43 -4.01 -8.13
C PHE A 97 -0.09 -5.33 -8.73
N LEU A 98 -0.07 -6.43 -7.97
CA LEU A 98 -0.50 -7.74 -8.48
C LEU A 98 -2.01 -7.80 -8.76
N VAL A 99 -2.82 -7.15 -7.94
CA VAL A 99 -4.27 -7.02 -8.22
C VAL A 99 -4.50 -6.18 -9.47
N SER A 100 -3.72 -5.13 -9.66
CA SER A 100 -3.86 -4.24 -10.81
C SER A 100 -3.61 -4.94 -12.14
N ILE A 101 -2.60 -5.82 -12.21
CA ILE A 101 -2.21 -6.51 -13.46
C ILE A 101 -3.03 -7.75 -13.77
N THR A 102 -3.77 -8.28 -12.79
CA THR A 102 -4.62 -9.47 -12.95
C THR A 102 -6.07 -9.14 -13.21
N SER A 103 -6.43 -7.86 -13.12
CA SER A 103 -7.77 -7.38 -13.39
C SER A 103 -8.04 -7.35 -14.91
N ASN A 104 -9.30 -7.58 -15.30
CA ASN A 104 -9.71 -7.70 -16.70
C ASN A 104 -9.40 -6.40 -17.48
N PRO A 105 -8.60 -6.42 -18.55
CA PRO A 105 -8.21 -5.20 -19.28
C PRO A 105 -9.38 -4.41 -19.86
N ALA A 106 -10.55 -5.03 -20.07
CA ALA A 106 -11.76 -4.33 -20.52
C ALA A 106 -12.40 -3.45 -19.44
N ASP A 107 -12.16 -3.75 -18.16
CA ASP A 107 -12.79 -3.11 -17.00
C ASP A 107 -11.79 -2.29 -16.16
N VAL A 108 -10.52 -2.28 -16.55
CA VAL A 108 -9.44 -1.74 -15.72
C VAL A 108 -9.06 -0.34 -16.17
N ASP A 109 -9.29 0.61 -15.27
CA ASP A 109 -8.64 1.90 -15.31
C ASP A 109 -7.19 1.73 -14.78
N ILE A 110 -6.26 1.47 -15.70
CA ILE A 110 -4.83 1.29 -15.38
C ILE A 110 -4.27 2.55 -14.71
N ALA A 111 -4.74 3.74 -15.14
CA ALA A 111 -4.33 5.01 -14.54
C ALA A 111 -4.82 5.10 -13.07
N PHE A 112 -6.05 4.68 -12.79
CA PHE A 112 -6.57 4.60 -11.42
C PHE A 112 -5.72 3.67 -10.54
N HIS A 113 -5.35 2.49 -11.05
CA HIS A 113 -4.47 1.56 -10.34
C HIS A 113 -3.08 2.15 -10.06
N HIS A 114 -2.51 2.87 -11.02
CA HIS A 114 -1.27 3.60 -10.82
C HIS A 114 -1.40 4.66 -9.72
N GLN A 115 -2.52 5.39 -9.66
CA GLN A 115 -2.80 6.34 -8.58
C GLN A 115 -2.91 5.65 -7.22
N LEU A 116 -3.58 4.49 -7.13
CA LEU A 116 -3.61 3.71 -5.89
C LEU A 116 -2.21 3.30 -5.43
N LEU A 117 -1.33 2.94 -6.37
CA LEU A 117 0.06 2.58 -6.07
C LEU A 117 0.87 3.79 -5.58
N LEU A 118 0.70 4.96 -6.19
CA LEU A 118 1.32 6.21 -5.72
C LEU A 118 0.88 6.54 -4.28
N ILE A 119 -0.42 6.47 -4.01
CA ILE A 119 -0.98 6.69 -2.68
C ILE A 119 -0.39 5.68 -1.69
N ALA A 120 -0.43 4.39 -2.01
CA ALA A 120 0.15 3.32 -1.22
C ALA A 120 1.63 3.56 -0.88
N SER A 121 2.42 4.05 -1.85
CA SER A 121 3.86 4.33 -1.70
C SER A 121 4.16 5.53 -0.79
N SER A 122 3.14 6.35 -0.52
CA SER A 122 3.22 7.52 0.37
C SER A 122 2.86 7.20 1.82
N LEU A 123 2.32 6.00 2.09
CA LEU A 123 1.94 5.56 3.43
C LEU A 123 3.16 5.12 4.24
N CYS A 124 3.09 5.28 5.56
CA CYS A 124 3.94 4.54 6.50
C CYS A 124 3.17 3.40 7.19
N SER A 125 3.85 2.47 7.86
CA SER A 125 3.23 1.30 8.48
C SER A 125 2.11 1.68 9.46
N GLY A 126 2.29 2.76 10.23
CA GLY A 126 1.27 3.25 11.16
C GLY A 126 0.01 3.79 10.47
N GLU A 127 0.18 4.48 9.34
CA GLU A 127 -0.93 4.96 8.50
C GLU A 127 -1.68 3.79 7.86
N ALA A 128 -0.95 2.84 7.28
CA ALA A 128 -1.54 1.64 6.68
C ALA A 128 -2.32 0.82 7.71
N ALA A 129 -1.73 0.52 8.87
CA ALA A 129 -2.40 -0.21 9.95
C ALA A 129 -3.68 0.50 10.43
N THR A 130 -3.61 1.82 10.61
CA THR A 130 -4.77 2.65 10.98
C THR A 130 -5.86 2.59 9.92
N LEU A 131 -5.50 2.67 8.63
CA LEU A 131 -6.44 2.60 7.51
C LEU A 131 -7.20 1.26 7.48
N PHE A 132 -6.49 0.13 7.63
CA PHE A 132 -7.11 -1.19 7.69
C PHE A 132 -7.99 -1.38 8.92
N ALA A 133 -7.56 -0.88 10.09
CA ALA A 133 -8.36 -0.97 11.31
C ALA A 133 -9.67 -0.17 11.18
N LEU A 134 -9.61 1.06 10.65
CA LEU A 134 -10.80 1.86 10.36
C LEU A 134 -11.77 1.13 9.42
N TYR A 135 -11.24 0.51 8.36
CA TYR A 135 -12.05 -0.27 7.43
C TYR A 135 -12.78 -1.43 8.13
N GLN A 136 -12.06 -2.24 8.91
CA GLN A 136 -12.61 -3.43 9.59
C GLN A 136 -13.63 -3.06 10.68
N ILE A 137 -13.36 -1.99 11.45
CA ILE A 137 -14.30 -1.46 12.44
C ILE A 137 -15.58 -0.98 11.75
N GLY A 138 -15.44 -0.30 10.60
CA GLY A 138 -16.59 0.06 9.76
C GLY A 138 -17.41 -1.14 9.34
N ASP A 139 -16.76 -2.13 8.74
CA ASP A 139 -17.42 -3.34 8.27
C ASP A 139 -18.25 -4.02 9.39
N THR A 140 -17.63 -4.22 10.56
CA THR A 140 -18.27 -4.84 11.73
C THR A 140 -19.47 -4.02 12.23
N TYR A 141 -19.36 -2.69 12.22
CA TYR A 141 -20.40 -1.81 12.73
C TYR A 141 -21.63 -1.74 11.81
N TYR A 142 -21.41 -1.69 10.49
CA TYR A 142 -22.49 -1.63 9.51
C TYR A 142 -23.21 -2.98 9.35
N GLU A 143 -22.51 -4.11 9.50
CA GLU A 143 -23.15 -5.44 9.49
C GLU A 143 -23.98 -5.69 10.77
N GLY A 144 -23.62 -5.04 11.87
CA GLY A 144 -24.12 -5.33 13.21
C GLY A 144 -25.28 -4.45 13.72
N LYS A 145 -26.30 -4.09 12.91
CA LYS A 145 -27.62 -3.51 13.33
C LYS A 145 -27.61 -2.39 14.40
N SER A 146 -26.47 -1.79 14.71
CA SER A 146 -26.32 -0.81 15.77
C SER A 146 -26.42 0.55 15.12
N SER A 147 -27.61 1.15 15.16
CA SER A 147 -27.91 2.46 14.58
C SER A 147 -27.28 3.64 15.35
N GLY A 148 -26.31 3.38 16.22
CA GLY A 148 -25.61 4.42 16.96
C GLY A 148 -24.62 5.16 16.06
N ILE A 149 -24.30 6.39 16.42
CA ILE A 149 -23.11 7.06 15.88
C ILE A 149 -21.99 6.72 16.86
N LEU A 150 -20.95 6.02 16.40
CA LEU A 150 -19.74 5.83 17.22
C LEU A 150 -19.08 7.19 17.41
N GLY A 151 -18.81 7.55 18.66
CA GLY A 151 -18.03 8.75 18.97
C GLY A 151 -16.60 8.61 18.44
N ALA A 152 -15.98 9.71 18.02
CA ALA A 152 -14.59 9.70 17.54
C ALA A 152 -13.62 9.07 18.54
N GLN A 153 -13.82 9.31 19.84
CA GLN A 153 -13.01 8.70 20.89
C GLN A 153 -13.13 7.17 20.91
N GLN A 154 -14.35 6.63 20.77
CA GLN A 154 -14.57 5.18 20.73
C GLN A 154 -13.89 4.54 19.51
N ILE A 155 -13.95 5.21 18.35
CA ILE A 155 -13.26 4.76 17.14
C ILE A 155 -11.75 4.77 17.37
N MET A 156 -11.19 5.86 17.91
CA MET A 156 -9.75 5.96 18.17
C MET A 156 -9.28 4.91 19.18
N GLU A 157 -10.05 4.64 20.24
CA GLU A 157 -9.75 3.58 21.22
C GLU A 157 -9.83 2.17 20.60
N ALA A 158 -10.81 1.93 19.73
CA ALA A 158 -10.95 0.66 19.01
C ALA A 158 -9.79 0.44 18.04
N VAL A 159 -9.44 1.45 17.24
CA VAL A 159 -8.27 1.41 16.34
C VAL A 159 -6.98 1.22 17.14
N ALA A 160 -6.79 1.96 18.24
CA ALA A 160 -5.60 1.84 19.07
C ALA A 160 -5.45 0.41 19.61
N ARG A 161 -6.54 -0.19 20.09
CA ARG A 161 -6.54 -1.58 20.55
C ARG A 161 -6.20 -2.56 19.43
N GLN A 162 -6.75 -2.35 18.24
CA GLN A 162 -6.52 -3.21 17.08
C GLN A 162 -5.09 -3.11 16.53
N CYS A 163 -4.49 -1.93 16.59
CA CYS A 163 -3.11 -1.69 16.19
C CYS A 163 -2.10 -1.89 17.34
N GLU A 164 -2.54 -2.42 18.49
CA GLU A 164 -1.72 -2.62 19.71
C GLU A 164 -1.01 -1.34 20.20
N LEU A 165 -1.60 -0.17 19.96
CA LEU A 165 -1.08 1.12 20.38
C LEU A 165 -1.50 1.43 21.81
N ARG A 166 -0.54 1.82 22.64
CA ARG A 166 -0.77 2.21 24.04
C ARG A 166 -1.60 3.48 24.19
N HIS A 167 -1.50 4.40 23.23
CA HIS A 167 -2.10 5.73 23.31
C HIS A 167 -2.96 6.00 22.07
N ALA A 168 -4.26 6.26 22.28
CA ALA A 168 -5.19 6.61 21.21
C ALA A 168 -4.79 7.91 20.48
N ASP A 169 -4.06 8.81 21.14
CA ASP A 169 -3.54 10.03 20.50
C ASP A 169 -2.59 9.74 19.33
N LEU A 170 -1.90 8.60 19.33
CA LEU A 170 -1.07 8.19 18.19
C LEU A 170 -1.94 7.87 16.97
N VAL A 171 -3.11 7.29 17.17
CA VAL A 171 -4.09 7.05 16.09
C VAL A 171 -4.54 8.38 15.49
N LEU A 172 -4.79 9.40 16.33
CA LEU A 172 -5.17 10.73 15.85
C LEU A 172 -4.10 11.36 14.95
N VAL A 173 -2.81 11.15 15.26
CA VAL A 173 -1.71 11.60 14.39
C VAL A 173 -1.78 10.91 13.02
N GLN A 174 -2.01 9.59 12.98
CA GLN A 174 -2.11 8.87 11.71
C GLN A 174 -3.37 9.25 10.93
N ILE A 175 -4.51 9.42 11.59
CA ILE A 175 -5.76 9.87 10.97
C ILE A 175 -5.57 11.22 10.27
N ARG A 176 -4.87 12.18 10.89
CA ARG A 176 -4.61 13.48 10.25
C ARG A 176 -3.79 13.34 8.98
N LYS A 177 -2.74 12.53 9.00
CA LYS A 177 -1.94 12.30 7.79
C LYS A 177 -2.73 11.57 6.70
N LEU A 178 -3.65 10.68 7.07
CA LEU A 178 -4.57 10.03 6.15
C LEU A 178 -5.63 11.00 5.60
N GLN A 179 -6.07 11.99 6.39
CA GLN A 179 -6.92 13.09 5.92
C GLN A 179 -6.19 13.96 4.90
N ASP A 180 -4.92 14.30 5.14
CA ASP A 180 -4.08 15.06 4.20
C ASP A 180 -3.89 14.31 2.86
N LYS A 181 -3.92 12.98 2.91
CA LYS A 181 -3.89 12.10 1.72
C LYS A 181 -5.28 11.85 1.10
N GLY A 182 -6.35 12.40 1.66
CA GLY A 182 -7.72 12.21 1.18
C GLY A 182 -8.28 10.80 1.36
N LEU A 183 -7.73 9.99 2.28
CA LEU A 183 -8.17 8.62 2.56
C LEU A 183 -9.16 8.52 3.71
N VAL A 184 -9.17 9.52 4.58
CA VAL A 184 -10.06 9.63 5.74
C VAL A 184 -10.77 10.98 5.68
N THR A 185 -12.06 10.98 6.03
CA THR A 185 -12.90 12.18 6.09
C THR A 185 -12.45 13.11 7.23
N GLN A 186 -12.74 14.40 7.10
CA GLN A 186 -12.47 15.37 8.15
C GLN A 186 -13.37 15.13 9.38
N PHE A 187 -12.92 15.59 10.55
CA PHE A 187 -13.74 15.58 11.75
C PHE A 187 -14.96 16.51 11.57
N ALA A 188 -16.12 16.07 12.06
CA ALA A 188 -17.39 16.78 11.90
C ALA A 188 -17.48 18.07 12.72
N TYR A 189 -16.76 18.14 13.85
CA TYR A 189 -16.84 19.25 14.79
C TYR A 189 -15.48 19.96 14.95
N ALA A 190 -15.53 21.27 15.22
CA ALA A 190 -14.34 22.12 15.38
C ALA A 190 -13.46 21.73 16.58
N ASP A 191 -14.06 21.11 17.59
CA ASP A 191 -13.37 20.52 18.74
C ASP A 191 -12.72 19.15 18.43
N LYS A 192 -12.83 18.70 17.17
CA LYS A 192 -12.37 17.39 16.68
C LYS A 192 -13.11 16.21 17.30
N SER A 193 -14.25 16.45 17.93
CA SER A 193 -15.19 15.38 18.22
C SER A 193 -15.85 14.93 16.91
N GLY A 194 -16.29 13.67 16.87
CA GLY A 194 -16.99 13.07 15.72
C GLY A 194 -16.15 12.93 14.43
N LEU A 195 -15.98 11.71 13.93
CA LEU A 195 -15.67 11.54 12.51
C LEU A 195 -16.99 11.73 11.76
N TYR A 196 -16.98 12.51 10.66
CA TYR A 196 -18.17 12.59 9.84
C TYR A 196 -18.52 11.16 9.41
N PRO A 197 -19.76 10.67 9.64
CA PRO A 197 -20.18 9.43 9.04
C PRO A 197 -20.23 9.70 7.55
N GLY A 198 -19.12 9.48 6.87
CA GLY A 198 -19.09 9.41 5.42
C GLY A 198 -20.15 8.40 4.98
N PRO A 199 -20.64 8.49 3.74
CA PRO A 199 -21.57 7.50 3.21
C PRO A 199 -21.03 6.06 3.25
N GLN A 200 -19.73 5.86 3.54
CA GLN A 200 -19.06 4.57 3.57
C GLN A 200 -18.19 4.43 4.84
N LYS A 201 -18.30 3.27 5.51
CA LYS A 201 -17.38 2.65 6.50
C LYS A 201 -16.52 3.62 7.37
N SER A 202 -16.93 3.84 8.62
CA SER A 202 -16.11 4.41 9.73
C SER A 202 -15.23 5.63 9.41
N GLY A 203 -15.73 6.57 8.62
CA GLY A 203 -15.02 7.81 8.32
C GLY A 203 -13.95 7.69 7.24
N LEU A 204 -13.86 6.57 6.52
CA LEU A 204 -13.07 6.48 5.29
C LEU A 204 -13.74 7.28 4.16
N THR A 205 -12.92 7.82 3.25
CA THR A 205 -13.42 8.36 1.97
C THR A 205 -13.66 7.21 1.00
N GLY A 206 -14.33 7.46 -0.13
CA GLY A 206 -14.48 6.45 -1.19
C GLY A 206 -13.12 5.92 -1.68
N LEU A 207 -12.13 6.81 -1.83
CA LEU A 207 -10.76 6.45 -2.20
C LEU A 207 -10.08 5.56 -1.15
N GLY A 208 -10.29 5.85 0.15
CA GLY A 208 -9.78 5.03 1.25
C GLY A 208 -10.38 3.63 1.26
N VAL A 209 -11.69 3.53 1.03
CA VAL A 209 -12.41 2.24 0.89
C VAL A 209 -11.89 1.47 -0.32
N GLU A 210 -11.81 2.10 -1.48
CA GLU A 210 -11.34 1.49 -2.73
C GLU A 210 -9.91 0.97 -2.60
N LEU A 211 -9.00 1.72 -1.98
CA LEU A 211 -7.62 1.26 -1.76
C LEU A 211 -7.59 -0.01 -0.90
N VAL A 212 -8.32 -0.03 0.21
CA VAL A 212 -8.36 -1.20 1.11
C VAL A 212 -9.01 -2.40 0.42
N GLU A 213 -10.15 -2.20 -0.24
CA GLU A 213 -10.83 -3.26 -1.00
C GLU A 213 -9.96 -3.80 -2.13
N HIS A 214 -9.22 -2.94 -2.82
CA HIS A 214 -8.26 -3.33 -3.84
C HIS A 214 -7.17 -4.23 -3.25
N ILE A 215 -6.64 -3.89 -2.08
CA ILE A 215 -5.65 -4.73 -1.40
C ILE A 215 -6.27 -6.06 -0.94
N LEU A 216 -7.51 -6.08 -0.46
CA LEU A 216 -8.19 -7.31 -0.02
C LEU A 216 -8.51 -8.26 -1.19
N LYS A 217 -8.69 -7.74 -2.41
CA LYS A 217 -8.81 -8.58 -3.62
C LYS A 217 -7.56 -9.44 -3.86
N TYR A 218 -6.41 -9.09 -3.29
CA TYR A 218 -5.19 -9.88 -3.39
C TYR A 218 -5.36 -11.31 -2.89
N GLU A 219 -6.24 -11.57 -1.90
CA GLU A 219 -6.46 -12.94 -1.43
C GLU A 219 -7.02 -13.86 -2.54
N LYS A 220 -7.79 -13.31 -3.49
CA LYS A 220 -8.23 -14.05 -4.68
C LYS A 220 -7.07 -14.30 -5.65
N VAL A 221 -6.21 -13.30 -5.85
CA VAL A 221 -4.99 -13.43 -6.67
C VAL A 221 -4.04 -14.47 -6.07
N LYS A 222 -3.95 -14.53 -4.75
CA LYS A 222 -3.15 -15.51 -4.02
C LYS A 222 -3.66 -16.93 -4.21
N GLN A 223 -4.99 -17.14 -4.20
CA GLN A 223 -5.59 -18.43 -4.56
C GLN A 223 -5.26 -18.84 -6.01
N ASP A 224 -5.16 -17.87 -6.91
CA ASP A 224 -4.71 -18.09 -8.29
C ASP A 224 -3.19 -18.36 -8.38
N LEU A 225 -2.38 -18.10 -7.35
CA LEU A 225 -0.95 -18.38 -7.32
C LEU A 225 -0.63 -19.80 -6.84
N ASP A 226 -1.41 -20.31 -5.90
CA ASP A 226 -1.35 -21.70 -5.41
C ASP A 226 -1.78 -22.74 -6.47
#